data_AF-A0A0G4F311-F1
#
_entry.id   AF-A0A0G4F311-F1
#
_cell.length_a   1.000
_cell.length_b   1.000
_cell.length_c   1.000
_cell.angle_alpha   90.00
_cell.angle_beta   90.00
_cell.angle_gamma   90.00
#
_symmetry.space_group_name_H-M   'P 1'
#
loop_
_entity.id
_entity.type
_entity.pdbx_description
1 polymer ?
#
loop_
_entity_poly.entity_id
_entity_poly.type
_entity_poly.pdbx_seq_one_letter_code
_entity_poly.pdbx_strand_id
1 'polypeptide(L)'
;MAPNNDSSHEGSTLYPSGAYHQVVRPPAGNGPKPTRDQWVKVDYIDWRDDFYGQEKIVEERGVEWRGSDCAEWWQETLTDMRVGEVRRVIVPARLSYDRRKARFRSAGCWRF
;
A
#
# COMPACT_ATOMS: atom_id res chain seq x y z
N MET A 1 5.61 -27.56 -17.59
CA MET A 1 5.12 -26.51 -16.67
C MET A 1 6.24 -25.50 -16.52
N ALA A 2 6.09 -24.29 -17.05
CA ALA A 2 7.05 -23.22 -16.81
C ALA A 2 6.88 -22.73 -15.36
N PRO A 3 7.96 -22.39 -14.65
CA PRO A 3 7.84 -21.79 -13.32
C PRO A 3 7.22 -20.41 -13.48
N ASN A 4 6.11 -20.16 -12.77
CA ASN A 4 5.55 -18.82 -12.60
C ASN A 4 6.55 -18.01 -11.78
N ASN A 5 7.49 -17.35 -12.46
CA ASN A 5 8.43 -16.43 -11.85
C ASN A 5 7.67 -15.14 -11.52
N ASP A 6 6.99 -15.12 -10.37
CA ASP A 6 6.32 -13.95 -9.82
C ASP A 6 7.37 -13.01 -9.22
N SER A 7 8.18 -12.40 -10.08
CA SER A 7 9.26 -11.47 -9.72
C SER A 7 8.76 -10.17 -9.09
N SER A 8 7.45 -10.00 -8.91
CA SER A 8 6.81 -8.81 -8.32
C SER A 8 7.14 -8.60 -6.85
N HIS A 9 7.70 -9.60 -6.19
CA HIS A 9 7.98 -9.56 -4.75
C HIS A 9 9.46 -9.41 -4.40
N GLU A 10 10.38 -9.38 -5.38
CA GLU A 10 11.80 -9.23 -5.07
C GLU A 10 12.07 -7.90 -4.36
N GLY A 11 12.56 -7.97 -3.12
CA GLY A 11 12.77 -6.80 -2.26
C GLY A 11 11.53 -6.28 -1.53
N SER A 12 10.40 -7.00 -1.59
CA SER A 12 9.20 -6.69 -0.80
C SER A 12 9.14 -7.53 0.50
N THR A 13 8.61 -6.94 1.56
CA THR A 13 8.39 -7.59 2.87
C THR A 13 6.91 -7.92 3.03
N LEU A 14 6.59 -9.03 3.69
CA LEU A 14 5.22 -9.48 3.94
C LEU A 14 4.67 -8.93 5.25
N TYR A 15 3.52 -8.30 5.21
CA TYR A 15 2.75 -7.94 6.39
C TYR A 15 1.95 -9.13 6.96
N PRO A 16 1.57 -9.10 8.26
CA PRO A 16 0.72 -10.12 8.86
C PRO A 16 -0.62 -10.35 8.13
N SER A 17 -1.27 -9.28 7.64
CA SER A 17 -2.47 -9.40 6.79
C SER A 17 -2.24 -10.22 5.51
N GLY A 18 -0.98 -10.31 5.06
CA GLY A 18 -0.55 -10.95 3.82
C GLY A 18 -0.37 -9.99 2.66
N ALA A 19 -0.48 -8.67 2.87
CA ALA A 19 -0.06 -7.68 1.89
C ALA A 19 1.47 -7.59 1.81
N TYR A 20 2.01 -7.32 0.63
CA TYR A 20 3.44 -7.12 0.44
C TYR A 20 3.74 -5.63 0.37
N HIS A 21 4.89 -5.21 0.88
CA HIS A 21 5.28 -3.81 0.84
C HIS A 21 6.75 -3.60 0.53
N GLN A 22 7.05 -2.44 -0.05
CA GLN A 22 8.40 -2.01 -0.37
C GLN A 22 8.54 -0.51 -0.13
N VAL A 23 9.53 -0.10 0.66
CA VAL A 23 9.87 1.31 0.82
C VAL A 23 10.60 1.79 -0.43
N VAL A 24 9.99 2.71 -1.18
CA VAL A 24 10.56 3.26 -2.42
C VAL A 24 11.33 4.53 -2.15
N ARG A 25 10.88 5.33 -1.18
CA ARG A 25 11.62 6.48 -0.68
C ARG A 25 11.60 6.46 0.84
N PRO A 26 12.75 6.31 1.51
CA PRO A 26 12.79 6.41 2.97
C PRO A 26 12.42 7.84 3.41
N PRO A 27 11.93 8.03 4.64
CA PRO A 27 11.70 9.36 5.19
C PRO A 27 13.04 10.11 5.29
N ALA A 28 13.00 11.44 5.17
CA ALA A 28 14.20 12.28 5.27
C ALA A 28 14.80 12.33 6.70
N GLY A 29 14.12 11.78 7.69
CA GLY A 29 14.56 11.75 9.08
C GLY A 29 13.71 10.81 9.93
N ASN A 30 13.84 10.93 11.26
CA ASN A 30 13.16 10.04 12.21
C ASN A 30 11.73 10.51 12.53
N GLY A 31 10.99 10.91 11.49
CA GLY A 31 9.62 11.39 11.61
C GLY A 31 8.73 10.40 12.36
N PRO A 32 7.65 10.88 13.01
CA PRO A 32 6.79 10.04 13.83
C PRO A 32 6.16 8.94 12.98
N LYS A 33 5.93 7.80 13.64
CA LYS A 33 5.01 6.77 13.11
C LYS A 33 3.61 7.10 13.63
N PRO A 34 2.60 7.16 12.75
CA PRO A 34 1.22 7.34 13.17
C PRO A 34 0.72 6.18 14.04
N THR A 35 -0.24 6.47 14.91
CA THR A 35 -1.01 5.44 15.62
C THR A 35 -2.34 5.18 14.90
N ARG A 36 -3.00 4.06 15.22
CA ARG A 36 -4.28 3.68 14.58
C ARG A 36 -5.38 4.72 14.76
N ASP A 37 -5.39 5.41 15.89
CA ASP A 37 -6.44 6.39 16.22
C ASP A 37 -6.20 7.78 15.65
N GLN A 38 -5.03 8.03 15.07
CA GLN A 38 -4.70 9.33 14.50
C GLN A 38 -5.29 9.50 13.11
N TRP A 39 -5.74 10.73 12.85
CA TRP A 39 -6.00 11.19 11.51
C TRP A 39 -4.68 11.46 10.81
N VAL A 40 -4.55 10.90 9.62
CA VAL A 40 -3.35 10.99 8.81
C VAL A 40 -3.69 11.52 7.44
N LYS A 41 -2.88 12.45 6.97
CA LYS A 41 -3.00 13.00 5.63
C LYS A 41 -2.10 12.20 4.70
N VAL A 42 -2.69 11.66 3.64
CA VAL A 42 -1.98 10.82 2.67
C VAL A 42 -2.24 11.28 1.24
N ASP A 43 -1.21 11.24 0.41
CA ASP A 43 -1.38 11.16 -1.04
C ASP A 43 -1.36 9.68 -1.44
N TYR A 44 -2.20 9.31 -2.41
CA TYR A 44 -2.19 7.96 -2.93
C TYR A 44 -2.55 7.80 -4.39
N ILE A 45 -2.03 6.72 -4.96
CA ILE A 45 -2.33 6.28 -6.32
C ILE A 45 -2.54 4.79 -6.27
N ASP A 46 -3.72 4.33 -6.69
CA ASP A 46 -4.01 2.92 -6.87
C ASP A 46 -3.90 2.51 -8.33
N TRP A 47 -3.16 1.44 -8.56
CA TRP A 47 -3.02 0.78 -9.86
C TRP A 47 -3.74 -0.56 -9.85
N ARG A 48 -4.25 -0.96 -11.01
CA ARG A 48 -4.98 -2.23 -11.17
C ARG A 48 -4.07 -3.44 -11.43
N ASP A 49 -2.84 -3.18 -11.85
CA ASP A 49 -1.93 -4.12 -12.50
C ASP A 49 -0.53 -4.15 -11.87
N ASP A 50 -0.43 -4.03 -10.53
CA ASP A 50 0.86 -4.11 -9.82
C ASP A 50 1.95 -3.16 -10.30
N PHE A 51 1.57 -1.96 -10.74
CA PHE A 51 2.51 -0.97 -11.31
C PHE A 51 3.18 -1.42 -12.63
N TYR A 52 2.77 -2.53 -13.24
CA TYR A 52 3.35 -3.02 -14.51
C TYR A 52 2.82 -2.30 -15.75
N GLY A 53 1.66 -1.64 -15.63
CA GLY A 53 1.13 -0.76 -16.66
C GLY A 53 0.77 0.60 -16.11
N GLN A 54 0.26 1.45 -17.00
CA GLN A 54 -0.13 2.81 -16.66
C GLN A 54 -1.62 2.93 -16.25
N GLU A 55 -2.31 1.82 -15.90
CA GLU A 55 -3.73 1.83 -15.54
C GLU A 55 -3.95 2.30 -14.09
N LYS A 56 -3.83 3.62 -13.87
CA LYS A 56 -4.29 4.28 -12.64
C LYS A 56 -5.80 4.20 -12.56
N ILE A 57 -6.31 3.72 -11.42
CA ILE A 57 -7.76 3.72 -11.14
C ILE A 57 -8.16 4.81 -10.15
N VAL A 58 -7.22 5.23 -9.30
CA VAL A 58 -7.41 6.32 -8.33
C VAL A 58 -6.11 7.11 -8.21
N GLU A 59 -6.21 8.43 -8.15
CA GLU A 59 -5.12 9.33 -7.74
C GLU A 59 -5.73 10.44 -6.88
N GLU A 60 -5.36 10.45 -5.61
CA GLU A 60 -5.89 11.37 -4.61
C GLU A 60 -4.74 12.00 -3.84
N ARG A 61 -4.91 13.26 -3.43
CA ARG A 61 -3.86 14.01 -2.73
C ARG A 61 -4.40 14.70 -1.50
N GLY A 62 -3.67 14.55 -0.40
CA GLY A 62 -3.99 15.18 0.87
C GLY A 62 -5.29 14.71 1.50
N VAL A 63 -5.69 13.46 1.26
CA VAL A 63 -6.89 12.88 1.85
C VAL A 63 -6.60 12.49 3.30
N GLU A 64 -7.54 12.80 4.18
CA GLU A 64 -7.43 12.47 5.60
C GLU A 64 -8.15 11.16 5.89
N TRP A 65 -7.43 10.21 6.48
CA TRP A 65 -7.97 8.93 6.92
C TRP A 65 -7.64 8.73 8.39
N ARG A 66 -8.56 8.12 9.13
CA ARG A 66 -8.27 7.58 10.44
C ARG A 66 -7.90 6.12 10.29
N GLY A 67 -6.74 5.71 10.83
CA GLY A 67 -6.25 4.34 10.69
C GLY A 67 -7.30 3.30 11.10
N SER A 68 -7.97 3.51 12.23
CA SER A 68 -9.02 2.64 12.78
C SER A 68 -10.16 2.31 11.81
N ASP A 69 -10.43 3.19 10.83
CA ASP A 69 -11.59 3.09 9.95
C ASP A 69 -11.25 2.35 8.64
N CYS A 70 -10.00 1.90 8.50
CA CYS A 70 -9.47 1.32 7.29
C CYS A 70 -9.28 -0.21 7.40
N ALA A 71 -9.10 -0.91 6.27
CA ALA A 71 -8.77 -2.33 6.28
C ALA A 71 -7.45 -2.64 7.02
N GLU A 72 -7.30 -3.87 7.50
CA GLU A 72 -6.14 -4.29 8.30
C GLU A 72 -4.80 -4.01 7.62
N TRP A 73 -4.65 -4.37 6.34
CA TRP A 73 -3.43 -4.09 5.56
C TRP A 73 -3.13 -2.59 5.45
N TRP A 74 -4.17 -1.76 5.43
CA TRP A 74 -4.07 -0.29 5.41
C TRP A 74 -3.57 0.22 6.76
N GLN A 75 -4.13 -0.30 7.85
CA GLN A 75 -3.69 0.02 9.22
C GLN A 75 -2.23 -0.32 9.45
N GLU A 76 -1.81 -1.53 9.05
CA GLU A 76 -0.42 -1.98 9.13
C GLU A 76 0.50 -1.06 8.33
N THR A 77 0.09 -0.68 7.12
CA THR A 77 0.84 0.25 6.28
C THR A 77 1.02 1.60 6.97
N LEU A 78 -0.07 2.24 7.39
CA LEU A 78 -0.03 3.56 8.01
C LEU A 78 0.79 3.59 9.30
N THR A 79 0.66 2.56 10.13
CA THR A 79 1.36 2.51 11.44
C THR A 79 2.80 2.06 11.35
N ASP A 80 3.20 1.39 10.26
CA ASP A 80 4.60 1.05 10.04
C ASP A 80 5.39 2.13 9.27
N MET A 81 4.71 2.95 8.47
CA MET A 81 5.30 4.08 7.75
C MET A 81 5.72 5.22 8.69
N ARG A 82 6.65 6.05 8.19
CA ARG A 82 7.02 7.33 8.81
C ARG A 82 6.61 8.51 7.93
N VAL A 83 6.43 9.68 8.57
CA VAL A 83 6.17 10.92 7.84
C VAL A 83 7.27 11.21 6.80
N GLY A 84 6.88 11.53 5.57
CA GLY A 84 7.78 11.78 4.44
C GLY A 84 8.25 10.54 3.66
N GLU A 85 7.92 9.32 4.13
CA GLU A 85 8.19 8.08 3.42
C GLU A 85 7.30 7.91 2.18
N VAL A 86 7.80 7.20 1.16
CA VAL A 86 6.98 6.61 0.11
C VAL A 86 7.10 5.10 0.08
N ARG A 87 5.95 4.45 0.11
CA ARG A 87 5.83 3.00 0.12
C ARG A 87 4.96 2.52 -1.04
N ARG A 88 5.37 1.40 -1.62
CA ARG A 88 4.53 0.56 -2.47
C ARG A 88 3.93 -0.56 -1.66
N VAL A 89 2.64 -0.79 -1.83
CA VAL A 89 1.93 -1.92 -1.20
C VAL A 89 1.19 -2.69 -2.28
N ILE A 90 1.44 -4.00 -2.36
CA ILE A 90 0.75 -4.94 -3.25
C ILE A 90 -0.27 -5.70 -2.40
N VAL A 91 -1.54 -5.49 -2.69
CA VAL A 91 -2.65 -6.07 -1.94
C VAL A 91 -3.19 -7.30 -2.67
N PRO A 92 -3.10 -8.51 -2.10
CA PRO A 92 -3.71 -9.69 -2.68
C PRO A 92 -5.22 -9.52 -2.86
N ALA A 93 -5.79 -10.09 -3.92
CA ALA A 93 -7.20 -9.94 -4.25
C ALA A 93 -8.16 -10.28 -3.09
N ARG A 94 -7.80 -11.24 -2.22
CA ARG A 94 -8.59 -11.61 -1.03
C ARG A 94 -8.74 -10.49 0.02
N LEU A 95 -7.83 -9.51 0.02
CA LEU A 95 -7.81 -8.35 0.91
C LEU A 95 -8.33 -7.07 0.22
N SER A 96 -8.57 -7.12 -1.09
CA SER A 96 -9.08 -5.99 -1.85
C SER A 96 -10.58 -5.76 -1.59
N TYR A 97 -11.02 -4.49 -1.63
CA TYR A 97 -12.41 -4.11 -1.37
C TYR A 97 -13.41 -4.63 -2.42
N ASP A 98 -12.95 -5.02 -3.62
CA ASP A 98 -13.83 -5.51 -4.71
C ASP A 98 -13.83 -7.05 -4.82
N ARG A 99 -14.69 -7.69 -4.02
CA ARG A 99 -14.93 -9.15 -4.06
C ARG A 99 -15.41 -9.66 -5.42
N ARG A 100 -15.80 -8.81 -6.38
CA ARG A 100 -16.29 -9.23 -7.71
C ARG A 100 -15.20 -9.40 -8.76
N LYS A 101 -13.93 -9.08 -8.49
CA LYS A 101 -12.85 -9.43 -9.42
C LYS A 101 -11.63 -9.93 -8.66
N ALA A 102 -11.46 -11.25 -8.65
CA ALA A 102 -10.35 -12.01 -8.06
C ALA A 102 -8.95 -11.73 -8.65
N ARG A 103 -8.75 -10.57 -9.31
CA ARG A 103 -7.52 -10.17 -10.00
C ARG A 103 -7.09 -8.73 -9.70
N PHE A 104 -7.70 -8.07 -8.72
CA PHE A 104 -7.14 -6.81 -8.26
C PHE A 104 -5.92 -7.11 -7.42
N ARG A 105 -4.76 -6.79 -7.97
CA ARG A 105 -3.60 -6.53 -7.17
C ARG A 105 -3.45 -5.02 -7.13
N SER A 106 -3.95 -4.44 -6.04
CA SER A 106 -3.92 -3.00 -5.86
C SER A 106 -2.53 -2.62 -5.41
N ALA A 107 -1.98 -1.67 -6.14
CA ALA A 107 -0.64 -1.20 -5.99
C ALA A 107 -0.75 0.27 -5.57
N GLY A 108 -0.34 0.60 -4.34
CA GLY A 108 -0.50 1.93 -3.78
C GLY A 108 0.82 2.71 -3.69
N CYS A 109 0.88 3.99 -4.07
CA CYS A 109 2.05 4.85 -3.81
C CYS A 109 1.70 5.96 -2.81
N TRP A 110 2.19 5.84 -1.59
CA TRP A 110 1.72 6.64 -0.45
C TRP A 110 2.70 7.73 -0.06
N ARG A 111 2.24 8.95 0.23
CA ARG A 111 3.09 10.01 0.80
C ARG A 111 2.43 10.65 2.01
N PHE A 112 3.20 10.79 3.09
CA PHE A 112 2.88 11.61 4.26
C PHE A 112 3.52 13.00 4.18
#